data_AF-A0A5D4KBT5-F1
#
_entry.id   AF-A0A5D4KBT5-F1
#
_cell.length_a   1.000
_cell.length_b   1.000
_cell.length_c   1.000
_cell.angle_alpha   90.00
_cell.angle_beta   90.00
_cell.angle_gamma   90.00
#
_symmetry.space_group_name_H-M   'P 1'
#
loop_
_entity.id
_entity.type
_entity.pdbx_description
1 polymer ?
#
loop_
_entity_poly.entity_id
_entity_poly.type
_entity_poly.pdbx_seq_one_letter_code
_entity_poly.pdbx_strand_id
1 'polypeptide(L)'
;MATWVTHFRITEELLKRNLPVSQIEFLVGNIGPDCGLVSEDGRPTPPKEHTHFKVDGKINSNSFYQKYLSSELQPLSRKLSYYLGYYLHLVTDEEWLKLLARKKKEKVYQEILDSPDYARLVKKDWYGLDFQYLKDHKDNIFWTDFQHITDFPEYLDIFPEGQTLTQIKNITDFYQTSSVSEDHQFIYLTAVEVDEFIENTVEVVLYLLNERFNLQAV
;
A
#
# COMPACT_ATOMS: atom_id res chain seq x y z
N MET A 1 -3.50 5.29 -5.74
CA MET A 1 -3.03 4.44 -4.66
C MET A 1 -2.66 3.11 -5.29
N ALA A 2 -1.49 2.60 -4.93
CA ALA A 2 -1.01 1.28 -5.30
C ALA A 2 -1.94 0.20 -4.75
N THR A 3 -1.77 -1.04 -5.20
CA THR A 3 -2.56 -2.17 -4.69
C THR A 3 -2.06 -2.63 -3.32
N TRP A 4 -2.90 -3.34 -2.56
CA TRP A 4 -2.49 -3.88 -1.26
C TRP A 4 -1.32 -4.86 -1.37
N VAL A 5 -1.29 -5.70 -2.41
CA VAL A 5 -0.14 -6.61 -2.63
C VAL A 5 1.12 -5.84 -3.01
N THR A 6 1.02 -4.73 -3.74
CA THR A 6 2.17 -3.85 -3.97
C THR A 6 2.76 -3.35 -2.64
N HIS A 7 1.92 -2.91 -1.70
CA HIS A 7 2.35 -2.50 -0.36
C HIS A 7 2.92 -3.67 0.45
N PHE A 8 2.32 -4.87 0.39
CA PHE A 8 2.85 -6.07 1.06
C PHE A 8 4.25 -6.43 0.54
N ARG A 9 4.45 -6.41 -0.77
CA ARG A 9 5.73 -6.72 -1.40
C ARG A 9 6.83 -5.75 -0.97
N ILE A 10 6.57 -4.44 -0.93
CA ILE A 10 7.52 -3.45 -0.41
C ILE A 10 7.79 -3.70 1.08
N THR A 11 6.75 -3.99 1.87
CA THR A 11 6.87 -4.29 3.30
C THR A 11 7.79 -5.48 3.54
N GLU A 12 7.63 -6.57 2.80
CA GLU A 12 8.48 -7.76 2.90
C GLU A 12 9.94 -7.47 2.58
N GLU A 13 10.19 -6.72 1.49
CA GLU A 13 11.55 -6.36 1.11
C GLU A 13 12.27 -5.57 2.21
N LEU A 14 11.55 -4.68 2.90
CA LEU A 14 12.12 -3.93 4.03
C LEU A 14 12.34 -4.82 5.27
N LEU A 15 11.42 -5.74 5.55
CA LEU A 15 11.55 -6.68 6.68
C LEU A 15 12.71 -7.68 6.46
N LYS A 16 12.92 -8.16 5.23
CA LYS A 16 14.06 -9.03 4.86
C LYS A 16 15.41 -8.36 5.10
N ARG A 17 15.46 -7.02 5.07
CA ARG A 17 16.65 -6.21 5.37
C ARG A 17 16.74 -5.82 6.86
N ASN A 18 16.09 -6.60 7.73
CA ASN A 18 16.16 -6.48 9.18
C ASN A 18 15.79 -5.09 9.72
N LEU A 19 14.84 -4.39 9.09
CA LEU A 19 14.34 -3.12 9.61
C LEU A 19 13.84 -3.32 11.06
N PRO A 20 14.32 -2.54 12.05
CA PRO A 20 14.03 -2.81 13.45
C PRO A 20 12.64 -2.28 13.82
N VAL A 21 11.59 -2.99 13.40
CA VAL A 21 10.19 -2.63 13.63
C VAL A 21 9.42 -3.80 14.23
N SER A 22 8.31 -3.49 14.90
CA SER A 22 7.32 -4.51 15.23
C SER A 22 6.60 -4.93 13.93
N GLN A 23 6.82 -6.17 13.50
CA GLN A 23 6.42 -6.68 12.19
C GLN A 23 4.93 -6.46 11.90
N ILE A 24 4.03 -6.88 12.80
CA ILE A 24 2.58 -6.78 12.58
C ILE A 24 2.12 -5.33 12.52
N GLU A 25 2.59 -4.47 13.42
CA GLU A 25 2.23 -3.06 13.39
C GLU A 25 2.75 -2.35 12.14
N PHE A 26 3.98 -2.65 11.72
CA PHE A 26 4.54 -2.08 10.50
C PHE A 26 3.77 -2.54 9.26
N LEU A 27 3.44 -3.83 9.18
CA LEU A 27 2.62 -4.41 8.12
C LEU A 27 1.24 -3.74 8.05
N VAL A 28 0.52 -3.66 9.17
CA VAL A 28 -0.81 -3.03 9.20
C VAL A 28 -0.71 -1.53 8.97
N GLY A 29 0.38 -0.88 9.41
CA GLY A 29 0.69 0.51 9.09
C GLY A 29 0.73 0.74 7.58
N ASN A 30 1.36 -0.16 6.82
CA ASN A 30 1.39 -0.09 5.34
C ASN A 30 0.02 -0.30 4.66
N ILE A 31 -1.03 -0.58 5.42
CA ILE A 31 -2.42 -0.65 4.94
C ILE A 31 -3.29 0.46 5.54
N GLY A 32 -2.84 1.09 6.63
CA GLY A 32 -3.58 2.07 7.42
C GLY A 32 -4.31 3.16 6.60
N PRO A 33 -3.70 3.83 5.61
CA PRO A 33 -4.38 4.85 4.82
C PRO A 33 -5.62 4.33 4.06
N ASP A 34 -5.65 3.04 3.76
CA ASP A 34 -6.74 2.33 3.08
C ASP A 34 -7.78 1.72 4.02
N CYS A 35 -7.67 1.94 5.34
CA CYS A 35 -8.66 1.50 6.32
C CYS A 35 -9.97 2.30 6.32
N GLY A 36 -10.13 3.30 5.46
CA GLY A 36 -11.41 4.01 5.29
C GLY A 36 -12.48 3.11 4.68
N LEU A 37 -13.53 2.78 5.43
CA LEU A 37 -14.60 1.89 4.95
C LEU A 37 -15.60 2.65 4.08
N VAL A 38 -15.95 2.07 2.94
CA VAL A 38 -16.95 2.62 2.02
C VAL A 38 -18.34 2.20 2.46
N SER A 39 -19.20 3.17 2.74
CA SER A 39 -20.60 2.92 3.12
C SER A 39 -21.53 2.92 1.89
N GLU A 40 -22.84 2.75 2.09
CA GLU A 40 -23.84 2.74 1.00
C GLU A 40 -23.84 4.01 0.14
N ASP A 41 -23.39 5.14 0.71
CA ASP A 41 -23.24 6.42 0.01
C ASP A 41 -22.06 6.45 -0.99
N GLY A 42 -21.28 5.36 -1.05
CA GLY A 42 -20.11 5.22 -1.91
C GLY A 42 -18.89 6.03 -1.46
N ARG A 43 -18.93 6.64 -0.26
CA ARG A 43 -17.83 7.46 0.27
C ARG A 43 -17.09 6.72 1.38
N PRO A 44 -15.74 6.73 1.36
CA PRO A 44 -14.97 6.17 2.46
C PRO A 44 -15.09 7.07 3.70
N THR A 45 -15.25 6.44 4.86
CA THR A 45 -15.19 7.10 6.16
C THR A 45 -14.05 6.46 6.98
N PRO A 46 -13.05 7.23 7.44
CA PRO A 46 -12.80 8.65 7.14
C PRO A 46 -12.52 8.91 5.65
N PRO A 47 -12.77 10.13 5.17
CA PRO A 47 -12.50 10.50 3.79
C PRO A 47 -11.00 10.45 3.49
N LYS A 48 -10.66 10.19 2.22
CA LYS A 48 -9.26 10.03 1.77
C LYS A 48 -8.42 11.28 1.99
N GLU A 49 -9.04 12.45 2.08
CA GLU A 49 -8.37 13.71 2.41
C GLU A 49 -7.67 13.62 3.76
N HIS A 50 -8.28 12.93 4.73
CA HIS A 50 -7.71 12.71 6.06
C HIS A 50 -6.79 11.49 6.08
N THR A 51 -7.19 10.35 5.51
CA THR A 51 -6.36 9.14 5.59
C THR A 51 -5.10 9.24 4.75
N HIS A 52 -5.12 9.94 3.61
CA HIS A 52 -3.95 10.11 2.74
C HIS A 52 -3.24 11.46 2.92
N PHE A 53 -3.57 12.21 3.99
CA PHE A 53 -2.91 13.47 4.33
C PHE A 53 -2.84 14.43 3.13
N LYS A 54 -3.97 14.57 2.41
CA LYS A 54 -3.94 15.32 1.16
C LYS A 54 -3.77 16.81 1.42
N VAL A 55 -2.84 17.43 0.70
CA VAL A 55 -2.66 18.89 0.62
C VAL A 55 -2.96 19.31 -0.81
N ASP A 56 -3.88 20.25 -0.99
CA ASP A 56 -4.36 20.70 -2.31
C ASP A 56 -4.79 19.54 -3.23
N GLY A 57 -5.47 18.55 -2.63
CA GLY A 57 -5.99 17.37 -3.34
C GLY A 57 -4.95 16.30 -3.70
N LYS A 58 -3.68 16.48 -3.32
CA LYS A 58 -2.59 15.51 -3.58
C LYS A 58 -2.12 14.88 -2.28
N ILE A 59 -1.78 13.60 -2.34
CA ILE A 59 -1.12 12.88 -1.23
C ILE A 59 0.13 13.65 -0.84
N ASN A 60 0.37 13.76 0.47
CA ASN A 60 1.56 14.41 1.01
C ASN A 60 2.13 13.58 2.16
N SER A 61 3.06 12.70 1.85
CA SER A 61 3.71 11.84 2.86
C SER A 61 4.46 12.68 3.90
N ASN A 62 5.02 13.83 3.49
CA ASN A 62 5.76 14.71 4.39
C ASN A 62 4.88 15.33 5.48
N SER A 63 3.61 15.63 5.21
CA SER A 63 2.66 16.11 6.23
C SER A 63 2.43 15.08 7.33
N PHE A 64 2.35 13.79 6.99
CA PHE A 64 2.30 12.73 7.99
C PHE A 64 3.59 12.65 8.80
N TYR A 65 4.74 12.66 8.12
CA TYR A 65 6.06 12.64 8.75
C TYR A 65 6.21 13.77 9.77
N GLN A 66 5.92 15.01 9.39
CA GLN A 66 6.04 16.17 10.28
C GLN A 66 5.09 16.12 11.48
N LYS A 67 3.96 15.40 11.35
CA LYS A 67 2.97 15.30 12.43
C LYS A 67 3.29 14.19 13.43
N TYR A 68 3.78 13.04 12.97
CA TYR A 68 3.87 11.83 13.80
C TYR A 68 5.30 11.29 13.98
N LEU A 69 6.25 11.72 13.16
CA LEU A 69 7.57 11.09 13.06
C LEU A 69 8.74 12.06 13.24
N SER A 70 8.55 13.37 13.11
CA SER A 70 9.64 14.36 13.18
C SER A 70 9.98 14.85 14.60
N SER A 71 9.24 14.43 15.63
CA SER A 71 9.65 14.67 17.01
C SER A 71 10.94 13.90 17.34
N GLU A 72 11.71 14.34 18.35
CA GLU A 72 12.92 13.65 18.83
C GLU A 72 12.78 12.12 18.86
N LEU A 73 13.87 11.43 18.52
CA LEU A 73 13.97 9.96 18.41
C LEU A 73 13.19 9.25 19.53
N GLN A 74 11.95 8.87 19.22
CA GLN A 74 11.17 8.06 20.13
C GLN A 74 11.73 6.64 20.07
N PRO A 75 11.83 5.94 21.21
CA PRO A 75 12.20 4.54 21.19
C PRO A 75 11.24 3.77 20.28
N LEU A 76 11.79 2.84 19.51
CA LEU A 76 11.01 1.95 18.65
C LEU A 76 9.95 1.26 19.49
N SER A 77 8.70 1.55 19.17
CA SER A 77 7.51 1.02 19.82
C SER A 77 6.58 0.44 18.76
N ARG A 78 5.59 -0.35 19.20
CA ARG A 78 4.51 -0.86 18.33
C ARG A 78 3.82 0.29 17.58
N LYS A 79 3.49 1.37 18.31
CA LYS A 79 2.88 2.58 17.73
C LYS A 79 3.79 3.27 16.71
N LEU A 80 5.09 3.42 17.00
CA LEU A 80 6.03 4.02 16.05
C LEU A 80 6.21 3.15 14.80
N SER A 81 6.22 1.81 14.96
CA SER A 81 6.28 0.87 13.84
C SER A 81 5.07 1.01 12.92
N TYR A 82 3.87 1.16 13.50
CA TYR A 82 2.65 1.44 12.74
C TYR A 82 2.74 2.78 12.00
N TYR A 83 3.18 3.85 12.65
CA TYR A 83 3.35 5.15 11.99
C TYR A 83 4.39 5.12 10.88
N LEU A 84 5.48 4.36 11.07
CA LEU A 84 6.45 4.19 10.01
C LEU A 84 5.83 3.48 8.80
N GLY A 85 5.10 2.38 9.01
CA GLY A 85 4.39 1.71 7.91
C GLY A 85 3.38 2.62 7.22
N TYR A 86 2.63 3.42 7.99
CA TYR A 86 1.67 4.39 7.45
C TYR A 86 2.35 5.44 6.58
N TYR A 87 3.48 5.96 7.02
CA TYR A 87 4.29 6.90 6.23
C TYR A 87 4.76 6.28 4.92
N LEU A 88 5.24 5.03 4.96
CA LEU A 88 5.74 4.33 3.77
C LEU A 88 4.64 3.97 2.77
N HIS A 89 3.43 3.69 3.22
CA HIS A 89 2.27 3.60 2.33
C HIS A 89 2.09 4.89 1.54
N LEU A 90 2.12 6.05 2.21
CA LEU A 90 1.94 7.35 1.54
C LEU A 90 3.06 7.63 0.53
N VAL A 91 4.31 7.30 0.87
CA VAL A 91 5.45 7.41 -0.05
C VAL A 91 5.25 6.51 -1.27
N THR A 92 4.88 5.24 -1.05
CA THR A 92 4.61 4.26 -2.11
C THR A 92 3.52 4.76 -3.06
N ASP A 93 2.47 5.35 -2.50
CA ASP A 93 1.39 5.92 -3.29
C ASP A 93 1.79 7.16 -4.10
N GLU A 94 2.67 8.01 -3.57
CA GLU A 94 3.27 9.11 -4.31
C GLU A 94 4.10 8.60 -5.50
N GLU A 95 4.92 7.56 -5.30
CA GLU A 95 5.67 6.91 -6.38
C GLU A 95 4.72 6.25 -7.39
N TRP A 96 3.66 5.59 -6.94
CA TRP A 96 2.65 4.99 -7.81
C TRP A 96 2.00 6.04 -8.71
N LEU A 97 1.66 7.21 -8.18
CA LEU A 97 1.13 8.32 -8.99
C LEU A 97 2.12 8.78 -10.07
N LYS A 98 3.43 8.73 -9.81
CA LYS A 98 4.46 8.99 -10.84
C LYS A 98 4.49 7.90 -11.91
N LEU A 99 4.36 6.62 -11.53
CA LEU A 99 4.18 5.52 -12.48
C LEU A 99 2.97 5.79 -13.37
N LEU A 100 1.79 6.08 -12.80
CA LEU A 100 0.59 6.38 -13.58
C LEU A 100 0.76 7.59 -14.51
N ALA A 101 1.49 8.62 -14.07
CA ALA A 101 1.81 9.77 -14.91
C ALA A 101 2.73 9.43 -16.08
N ARG A 102 3.62 8.44 -15.92
CA ARG A 102 4.43 7.88 -17.03
C ARG A 102 3.58 7.02 -17.95
N LYS A 103 2.78 6.09 -17.41
CA LYS A 103 1.85 5.23 -18.18
C LYS A 103 0.95 6.06 -19.09
N LYS A 104 0.47 7.22 -18.62
CA LYS A 104 -0.33 8.16 -19.43
C LYS A 104 0.32 8.58 -20.75
N LYS A 105 1.64 8.48 -20.90
CA LYS A 105 2.37 8.88 -22.12
C LYS A 105 2.58 7.71 -23.08
N GLU A 106 2.29 6.49 -22.65
CA GLU A 106 2.54 5.29 -23.45
C GLU A 106 1.46 5.07 -24.50
N LYS A 107 1.86 4.49 -25.63
CA LYS A 107 0.94 4.20 -26.73
C LYS A 107 -0.24 3.34 -26.29
N VAL A 108 0.01 2.31 -25.48
CA VAL A 108 -1.03 1.41 -25.00
C VAL A 108 -2.08 2.14 -24.15
N TYR A 109 -1.66 3.08 -23.30
CA TYR A 109 -2.57 3.93 -22.54
C TYR A 109 -3.45 4.74 -23.48
N GLN A 110 -2.85 5.40 -24.47
CA GLN A 110 -3.57 6.23 -25.44
C GLN A 110 -4.58 5.42 -26.26
N GLU A 111 -4.24 4.18 -26.61
CA GLU A 111 -5.12 3.27 -27.36
C GLU A 111 -6.33 2.81 -26.56
N ILE A 112 -6.21 2.69 -25.23
CA ILE A 112 -7.32 2.23 -24.38
C ILE A 112 -8.11 3.38 -23.73
N LEU A 113 -7.60 4.61 -23.75
CA LEU A 113 -8.18 5.75 -22.99
C LEU A 113 -9.63 6.04 -23.38
N ASP A 114 -9.94 5.99 -24.67
CA ASP A 114 -11.28 6.29 -25.21
C ASP A 114 -12.23 5.08 -25.13
N SER A 115 -11.75 3.94 -24.64
CA SER A 115 -12.59 2.76 -24.44
C SER A 115 -13.56 2.98 -23.27
N PRO A 116 -14.86 2.66 -23.41
CA PRO A 116 -15.80 2.70 -22.29
C PRO A 116 -15.40 1.74 -21.16
N ASP A 117 -14.55 0.76 -21.45
CA ASP A 117 -14.04 -0.23 -20.49
C ASP A 117 -12.69 0.15 -19.88
N TYR A 118 -12.12 1.32 -20.19
CA TYR A 118 -10.79 1.75 -19.74
C TYR A 118 -10.54 1.47 -18.25
N ALA A 119 -11.40 1.99 -17.37
CA ALA A 119 -11.23 1.87 -15.93
C ALA A 119 -11.24 0.40 -15.48
N ARG A 120 -12.10 -0.43 -16.10
CA ARG A 120 -12.20 -1.87 -15.82
C ARG A 120 -10.95 -2.61 -16.30
N LEU A 121 -10.41 -2.28 -17.46
CA LEU A 121 -9.18 -2.88 -18.01
C LEU A 121 -7.99 -2.59 -17.09
N VAL A 122 -7.78 -1.32 -16.75
CA VAL A 122 -6.69 -0.91 -15.84
C VAL A 122 -6.78 -1.63 -14.50
N LYS A 123 -7.98 -1.67 -13.89
CA LYS A 123 -8.17 -2.34 -12.60
C LYS A 123 -8.01 -3.85 -12.68
N LYS A 124 -8.43 -4.48 -13.79
CA LYS A 124 -8.22 -5.90 -14.01
C LYS A 124 -6.73 -6.25 -14.08
N ASP A 125 -5.91 -5.43 -14.72
CA ASP A 125 -4.47 -5.67 -14.74
C ASP A 125 -3.84 -5.53 -13.36
N TRP A 126 -4.18 -4.46 -12.63
CA TRP A 126 -3.61 -4.22 -11.29
C TRP A 126 -3.91 -5.38 -10.33
N TYR A 127 -5.19 -5.72 -10.16
CA TYR A 127 -5.55 -6.81 -9.25
C TYR A 127 -5.25 -8.19 -9.83
N GLY A 128 -5.25 -8.33 -11.17
CA GLY A 128 -4.85 -9.56 -11.83
C GLY A 128 -3.41 -9.93 -11.53
N LEU A 129 -2.50 -8.96 -11.54
CA LEU A 129 -1.11 -9.14 -11.16
C LEU A 129 -0.97 -9.48 -9.67
N ASP A 130 -1.76 -8.85 -8.80
CA ASP A 130 -1.80 -9.22 -7.38
C ASP A 130 -2.20 -10.70 -7.18
N PHE A 131 -3.29 -11.13 -7.82
CA PHE A 131 -3.76 -12.53 -7.73
C PHE A 131 -2.75 -13.51 -8.30
N GLN A 132 -2.13 -13.19 -9.44
CA GLN A 132 -1.08 -14.02 -10.02
C GLN A 132 0.12 -14.13 -9.08
N TYR A 133 0.59 -12.99 -8.54
CA TYR A 133 1.71 -12.97 -7.62
C TYR A 133 1.44 -13.81 -6.35
N LEU A 134 0.28 -13.62 -5.71
CA LEU A 134 -0.11 -14.38 -4.52
C LEU A 134 -0.41 -15.86 -4.80
N LYS A 135 -0.73 -16.25 -6.05
CA LYS A 135 -0.85 -17.65 -6.46
C LYS A 135 0.52 -18.32 -6.43
N ASP A 136 1.54 -17.63 -6.94
CA ASP A 136 2.89 -18.17 -7.11
C ASP A 136 3.76 -18.03 -5.85
N HIS A 137 3.45 -17.11 -4.94
CA HIS A 137 4.21 -16.82 -3.71
C HIS A 137 3.36 -17.10 -2.45
N LYS A 138 3.26 -18.38 -2.06
CA LYS A 138 2.50 -18.81 -0.87
C LYS A 138 3.18 -18.51 0.46
N ASP A 139 4.44 -18.08 0.41
CA ASP A 139 5.25 -17.57 1.50
C ASP A 139 5.11 -16.06 1.70
N ASN A 140 4.37 -15.35 0.83
CA ASN A 140 4.14 -13.91 0.98
C ASN A 140 3.43 -13.57 2.32
N ILE A 141 3.82 -12.44 2.91
CA ILE A 141 3.32 -11.93 4.20
C ILE A 141 1.80 -11.81 4.30
N PHE A 142 1.10 -11.68 3.16
CA PHE A 142 -0.35 -11.77 3.13
C PHE A 142 -0.85 -13.12 3.70
N TRP A 143 -0.25 -14.22 3.23
CA TRP A 143 -0.60 -15.58 3.63
C TRP A 143 -0.02 -15.96 4.99
N THR A 144 1.18 -15.52 5.34
CA THR A 144 1.84 -15.98 6.57
C THR A 144 1.43 -15.19 7.81
N ASP A 145 1.07 -13.91 7.65
CA ASP A 145 0.85 -13.00 8.77
C ASP A 145 -0.49 -12.27 8.65
N PHE A 146 -0.70 -11.53 7.56
CA PHE A 146 -1.80 -10.56 7.44
C PHE A 146 -3.18 -11.19 7.63
N GLN A 147 -3.46 -12.29 6.94
CA GLN A 147 -4.76 -12.97 7.00
C GLN A 147 -5.06 -13.59 8.37
N HIS A 148 -4.06 -13.74 9.24
CA HIS A 148 -4.18 -14.34 10.56
C HIS A 148 -4.34 -13.31 11.68
N ILE A 149 -4.38 -12.01 11.36
CA ILE A 149 -4.59 -10.95 12.34
C ILE A 149 -6.06 -10.95 12.79
N THR A 150 -6.29 -11.41 14.02
CA THR A 150 -7.63 -11.46 14.63
C THR A 150 -7.93 -10.31 15.59
N ASP A 151 -6.91 -9.55 15.98
CA ASP A 151 -7.01 -8.41 16.88
C ASP A 151 -5.97 -7.36 16.49
N PHE A 152 -6.36 -6.08 16.55
CA PHE A 152 -5.47 -4.96 16.27
C PHE A 152 -6.00 -3.66 16.90
N PRO A 153 -5.18 -2.91 17.66
CA PRO A 153 -5.60 -1.64 18.26
C PRO A 153 -5.60 -0.50 17.24
N GLU A 154 -6.43 0.52 17.46
CA GLU A 154 -6.35 1.75 16.65
C GLU A 154 -5.24 2.68 17.19
N TYR A 155 -4.28 3.01 16.34
CA TYR A 155 -3.18 3.92 16.68
C TYR A 155 -3.40 5.37 16.24
N LEU A 156 -4.40 5.62 15.39
CA LEU A 156 -4.81 6.96 14.95
C LEU A 156 -6.27 7.20 15.29
N ASP A 157 -6.53 8.29 16.01
CA ASP A 157 -7.88 8.70 16.44
C ASP A 157 -8.82 9.08 15.28
N ILE A 158 -8.33 9.06 14.04
CA ILE A 158 -9.16 9.25 12.85
C ILE A 158 -10.04 8.03 12.58
N PHE A 159 -9.62 6.83 13.00
CA PHE A 159 -10.37 5.60 12.78
C PHE A 159 -11.23 5.26 14.01
N PRO A 160 -12.53 5.00 13.82
CA PRO A 160 -13.37 4.34 14.82
C PRO A 160 -12.76 3.01 15.29
N GLU A 161 -13.07 2.64 16.54
CA GLU A 161 -12.63 1.38 17.12
C GLU A 161 -13.03 0.17 16.26
N GLY A 162 -12.07 -0.72 15.97
CA GLY A 162 -12.29 -1.95 15.20
C GLY A 162 -12.38 -1.76 13.68
N GLN A 163 -12.24 -0.53 13.19
CA GLN A 163 -12.31 -0.26 11.76
C GLN A 163 -11.13 -0.87 11.00
N THR A 164 -9.91 -0.75 11.52
CA THR A 164 -8.71 -1.36 10.91
C THR A 164 -8.87 -2.87 10.80
N LEU A 165 -9.35 -3.52 11.87
CA LEU A 165 -9.60 -4.96 11.87
C LEU A 165 -10.67 -5.37 10.85
N THR A 166 -11.71 -4.55 10.66
CA THR A 166 -12.73 -4.78 9.63
C THR A 166 -12.13 -4.72 8.23
N GLN A 167 -11.24 -3.75 7.96
CA GLN A 167 -10.58 -3.67 6.67
C GLN A 167 -9.62 -4.84 6.43
N ILE A 168 -8.90 -5.30 7.45
CA ILE A 168 -8.06 -6.51 7.34
C ILE A 168 -8.90 -7.71 6.89
N LYS A 169 -10.08 -7.91 7.47
CA LYS A 169 -11.02 -8.98 7.06
C LYS A 169 -11.48 -8.80 5.61
N ASN A 170 -11.90 -7.60 5.22
CA ASN A 170 -12.32 -7.31 3.85
C ASN A 170 -11.23 -7.62 2.82
N ILE A 171 -9.98 -7.21 3.09
CA ILE A 171 -8.83 -7.48 2.21
C ILE A 171 -8.54 -8.98 2.16
N THR A 172 -8.60 -9.66 3.30
CA THR A 172 -8.39 -11.10 3.39
C THR A 172 -9.43 -11.85 2.57
N ASP A 173 -10.71 -11.56 2.78
CA ASP A 173 -11.82 -12.16 2.05
C ASP A 173 -11.69 -11.90 0.54
N PHE A 174 -11.32 -10.68 0.15
CA PHE A 174 -11.11 -10.33 -1.25
C PHE A 174 -10.07 -11.24 -1.92
N TYR A 175 -8.88 -11.40 -1.34
CA TYR A 175 -7.83 -12.21 -1.95
C TYR A 175 -8.02 -13.73 -1.79
N GLN A 176 -8.82 -14.17 -0.82
CA GLN A 176 -9.15 -15.60 -0.65
C GLN A 176 -10.28 -16.06 -1.59
N THR A 177 -11.23 -15.19 -1.90
CA THR A 177 -12.47 -15.57 -2.62
C THR A 177 -12.53 -15.08 -4.06
N SER A 178 -11.68 -14.12 -4.43
CA SER A 178 -11.62 -13.58 -5.78
C SER A 178 -10.45 -14.17 -6.58
N SER A 179 -10.56 -14.11 -7.90
CA SER A 179 -9.50 -14.52 -8.81
C SER A 179 -9.58 -13.71 -10.11
N VAL A 180 -8.48 -13.70 -10.85
CA VAL A 180 -8.48 -13.28 -12.25
C VAL A 180 -8.56 -14.52 -13.15
N SER A 181 -9.12 -14.35 -14.35
CA SER A 181 -9.17 -15.43 -15.34
C SER A 181 -7.76 -15.82 -15.80
N GLU A 182 -7.50 -17.11 -16.00
CA GLU A 182 -6.18 -17.61 -16.41
C GLU A 182 -5.79 -17.17 -17.83
N ASP A 183 -6.77 -16.80 -18.66
CA ASP A 183 -6.58 -16.25 -20.01
C ASP A 183 -6.49 -14.72 -20.05
N HIS A 184 -6.49 -14.05 -18.88
CA HIS A 184 -6.42 -12.59 -18.81
C HIS A 184 -5.13 -12.07 -19.44
N GLN A 185 -5.27 -11.16 -20.41
CA GLN A 185 -4.15 -10.51 -21.09
C GLN A 185 -3.83 -9.19 -20.37
N PHE A 186 -2.60 -9.07 -19.88
CA PHE A 186 -2.09 -7.86 -19.23
C PHE A 186 -1.67 -6.82 -20.27
N ILE A 187 -2.59 -5.92 -20.60
CA ILE A 187 -2.44 -4.94 -21.70
C ILE A 187 -1.87 -3.61 -21.16
N TYR A 188 -2.40 -3.15 -20.03
CA TYR A 188 -2.07 -1.87 -19.43
C TYR A 188 -0.81 -1.94 -18.58
N LEU A 189 -0.66 -2.96 -17.73
CA LEU A 189 0.43 -3.07 -16.78
C LEU A 189 0.93 -4.52 -16.73
N THR A 190 2.24 -4.69 -16.80
CA THR A 190 2.90 -6.01 -16.81
C THR A 190 3.52 -6.35 -15.45
N ALA A 191 3.80 -7.64 -15.21
CA ALA A 191 4.50 -8.10 -14.01
C ALA A 191 5.88 -7.45 -13.86
N VAL A 192 6.66 -7.38 -14.95
CA VAL A 192 7.99 -6.75 -14.97
C VAL A 192 7.93 -5.29 -14.53
N GLU A 193 6.95 -4.52 -15.03
CA GLU A 193 6.79 -3.13 -14.62
C GLU A 193 6.43 -2.98 -13.13
N VAL A 194 5.66 -3.91 -12.57
CA VAL A 194 5.37 -3.93 -11.13
C VAL A 194 6.64 -4.31 -10.35
N ASP A 195 7.41 -5.30 -10.80
CA ASP A 195 8.65 -5.71 -10.14
C ASP A 195 9.67 -4.56 -10.13
N GLU A 196 9.88 -3.89 -11.27
CA GLU A 196 10.69 -2.68 -11.37
C GLU A 196 10.15 -1.55 -10.47
N PHE A 197 8.83 -1.39 -10.38
CA PHE A 197 8.22 -0.41 -9.49
C PHE A 197 8.54 -0.71 -8.02
N ILE A 198 8.42 -1.96 -7.59
CA ILE A 198 8.72 -2.40 -6.22
C ILE A 198 10.20 -2.12 -5.91
N GLU A 199 11.12 -2.57 -6.76
CA GLU A 199 12.56 -2.39 -6.57
C GLU A 199 12.93 -0.91 -6.43
N ASN A 200 12.49 -0.08 -7.39
CA ASN A 200 12.77 1.36 -7.37
C ASN A 200 12.16 2.05 -6.13
N THR A 201 10.96 1.64 -5.71
CA THR A 201 10.29 2.24 -4.55
C THR A 201 10.97 1.84 -3.25
N VAL A 202 11.46 0.59 -3.15
CA VAL A 202 12.26 0.15 -2.00
C VAL A 202 13.52 1.02 -1.85
N GLU A 203 14.23 1.31 -2.94
CA GLU A 203 15.40 2.20 -2.89
C GLU A 203 15.06 3.63 -2.43
N VAL A 204 13.95 4.20 -2.93
CA VAL A 204 13.45 5.50 -2.46
C VAL A 204 13.15 5.49 -0.97
N VAL A 205 12.49 4.43 -0.50
CA VAL A 205 12.14 4.26 0.91
C VAL A 205 13.38 4.11 1.77
N LEU A 206 14.35 3.28 1.37
CA LEU A 206 15.61 3.10 2.10
C LEU A 206 16.39 4.40 2.23
N TYR A 207 16.46 5.20 1.15
CA TYR A 207 17.04 6.52 1.19
C TYR A 207 16.34 7.42 2.23
N LEU A 208 15.01 7.46 2.24
CA LEU A 208 14.24 8.25 3.21
C LEU A 208 14.42 7.76 4.65
N LEU A 209 14.48 6.45 4.86
CA LEU A 209 14.73 5.84 6.17
C LEU A 209 16.09 6.24 6.74
N ASN A 210 17.13 6.21 5.89
CA ASN A 210 18.48 6.63 6.28
C ASN A 210 18.52 8.13 6.59
N GLU A 211 18.03 8.98 5.67
CA GLU A 211 18.10 10.43 5.81
C GLU A 211 17.29 10.98 6.98
N ARG A 212 16.12 10.40 7.28
CA ARG A 212 15.18 10.95 8.26
C ARG A 212 15.26 10.29 9.63
N PHE A 213 15.67 9.03 9.69
CA PHE A 213 15.60 8.24 10.92
C PHE A 213 16.93 7.64 11.34
N ASN A 214 17.98 7.73 10.51
CA ASN A 214 19.24 7.01 10.70
C ASN A 214 19.01 5.50 10.96
N LEU A 215 17.92 4.96 10.39
CA LEU A 215 17.58 3.55 10.44
C LEU A 215 18.24 2.88 9.24
N GLN A 216 19.40 2.27 9.47
CA GLN A 216 20.04 1.44 8.45
C GLN A 216 19.39 0.06 8.47
N ALA A 217 18.76 -0.30 7.34
CA ALA A 217 18.45 -1.69 7.05
C ALA A 217 19.79 -2.39 6.71
N VAL A 218 20.02 -3.58 7.27
CA VAL A 218 21.29 -4.34 7.14
C VAL A 218 21.07 -5.59 6.31
#